data_AF-A0A2V5WEN3-F1
#
_entry.id   AF-A0A2V5WEN3-F1
#
_cell.length_a   1.000
_cell.length_b   1.000
_cell.length_c   1.000
_cell.angle_alpha   90.00
_cell.angle_beta   90.00
_cell.angle_gamma   90.00
#
_symmetry.space_group_name_H-M   'P 1'
#
loop_
_entity.id
_entity.type
_entity.pdbx_description
1 polymer ?
#
loop_
_entity_poly.entity_id
_entity_poly.type
_entity_poly.pdbx_seq_one_letter_code
_entity_poly.pdbx_strand_id
1 'polypeptide(L)'
;NLSDAEFKRVSELHAAYLPKCHEMCRQIDTQNAQLQKLLADTTNVTPEIDTALAETARLRSECQRMMLRHFFQVSQTMPSEQGRRYLSWVTRKAFLPDYGMNEQP
;
A
#
# COMPACT_ATOMS: atom_id res chain seq x y z
N ASN A 1 -9.66 18.65 13.93
CA ASN A 1 -9.18 17.59 14.84
C ASN A 1 -10.31 16.61 15.10
N LEU A 2 -10.00 15.32 15.27
CA LEU A 2 -10.98 14.30 15.63
C LEU A 2 -11.26 14.36 17.14
N SER A 3 -12.49 14.07 17.55
CA SER A 3 -12.84 13.75 18.94
C SER A 3 -12.26 12.40 19.36
N ASP A 4 -12.18 12.14 20.67
CA ASP A 4 -11.68 10.87 21.19
C ASP A 4 -12.46 9.66 20.66
N ALA A 5 -13.80 9.80 20.54
CA ALA A 5 -14.66 8.75 20.01
C ALA A 5 -14.45 8.52 18.50
N GLU A 6 -14.16 9.57 17.73
CA GLU A 6 -13.79 9.44 16.30
C GLU A 6 -12.40 8.81 16.15
N PHE A 7 -11.44 9.27 16.94
CA PHE A 7 -10.09 8.73 16.95
C PHE A 7 -10.08 7.24 17.28
N LYS A 8 -10.77 6.83 18.35
CA LYS A 8 -10.91 5.42 18.74
C LYS A 8 -11.45 4.56 17.60
N ARG A 9 -12.52 4.99 16.92
CA ARG A 9 -13.11 4.26 15.79
C ARG A 9 -12.14 4.10 14.63
N VAL A 10 -11.41 5.16 14.28
CA VAL A 10 -10.38 5.11 13.22
C VAL A 10 -9.24 4.17 13.62
N SER A 11 -8.78 4.21 14.88
CA SER A 11 -7.73 3.34 15.39
C SER A 11 -8.12 1.86 15.34
N GLU A 12 -9.35 1.52 15.76
CA GLU A 12 -9.87 0.15 15.71
C GLU A 12 -9.97 -0.36 14.27
N LEU A 13 -10.48 0.48 13.35
CA LEU A 13 -10.53 0.17 11.93
C LEU A 13 -9.13 -0.10 11.35
N HIS A 14 -8.15 0.73 11.70
CA HIS A 14 -6.78 0.55 11.23
C HIS A 14 -6.11 -0.69 11.83
N ALA A 15 -6.31 -0.95 13.13
CA ALA A 15 -5.79 -2.14 13.78
C ALA A 15 -6.31 -3.43 13.12
N ALA A 16 -7.59 -3.46 12.73
CA ALA A 16 -8.17 -4.59 12.00
C ALA A 16 -7.59 -4.78 10.59
N TYR A 17 -7.11 -3.72 9.95
CA TYR A 17 -6.47 -3.76 8.63
C TYR A 17 -5.02 -4.29 8.67
N LEU A 18 -4.26 -3.98 9.74
CA LEU A 18 -2.82 -4.26 9.83
C LEU A 18 -2.43 -5.73 9.54
N PRO A 19 -3.11 -6.76 10.07
CA PRO A 19 -2.72 -8.15 9.78
C PRO A 19 -2.73 -8.46 8.28
N LYS A 20 -3.72 -7.96 7.55
CA LYS A 20 -3.83 -8.17 6.11
C LYS A 20 -2.79 -7.38 5.32
N CYS A 21 -2.46 -6.17 5.79
CA CYS A 21 -1.36 -5.38 5.25
C CYS A 21 -0.03 -6.13 5.35
N HIS A 22 0.29 -6.63 6.54
CA HIS A 22 1.53 -7.37 6.79
C HIS A 22 1.61 -8.66 5.97
N GLU A 23 0.51 -9.39 5.84
CA GLU A 23 0.47 -10.59 5.01
C GLU A 23 0.74 -10.28 3.53
N MET A 24 0.16 -9.20 3.01
CA MET A 24 0.43 -8.76 1.64
C MET A 24 1.90 -8.36 1.43
N CYS A 25 2.50 -7.65 2.39
CA CYS A 25 3.94 -7.35 2.38
C CYS A 25 4.78 -8.63 2.33
N ARG A 26 4.46 -9.61 3.18
CA ARG A 26 5.16 -10.91 3.22
C ARG A 26 5.08 -11.66 1.88
N GLN A 27 3.91 -11.65 1.22
CA GLN A 27 3.73 -12.29 -0.09
C GLN A 27 4.57 -11.59 -1.17
N ILE A 28 4.55 -10.26 -1.18
CA ILE A 28 5.37 -9.45 -2.08
C ILE A 28 6.86 -9.72 -1.87
N ASP A 29 7.33 -9.76 -0.62
CA ASP A 29 8.74 -10.00 -0.30
C ASP A 29 9.18 -11.40 -0.75
N THR A 30 8.32 -12.39 -0.55
CA THR A 30 8.54 -13.77 -1.03
C THR A 30 8.66 -13.79 -2.56
N GLN A 31 7.76 -13.13 -3.28
CA GLN A 31 7.79 -13.06 -4.74
C GLN A 31 9.03 -12.31 -5.25
N ASN A 32 9.41 -11.21 -4.60
CA ASN A 32 10.61 -10.46 -4.97
C ASN A 32 11.87 -11.31 -4.79
N ALA A 33 11.97 -12.08 -3.69
CA ALA A 33 13.09 -12.99 -3.46
C ALA A 33 13.16 -14.09 -4.53
N GLN A 34 12.01 -14.62 -4.96
CA GLN A 34 11.93 -15.58 -6.07
C GLN A 34 12.41 -14.97 -7.39
N LEU A 35 11.94 -13.76 -7.73
CA LEU A 35 12.38 -13.05 -8.93
C LEU A 35 13.89 -12.76 -8.89
N GLN A 36 14.42 -12.31 -7.75
CA GLN A 36 15.86 -12.07 -7.57
C GLN A 36 16.69 -13.33 -7.80
N LYS A 37 16.23 -14.49 -7.32
CA LYS A 37 16.90 -15.77 -7.56
C LYS A 37 16.92 -16.11 -9.05
N LEU A 38 15.79 -15.98 -9.75
CA LEU A 38 15.72 -16.23 -11.19
C LEU A 38 16.67 -15.32 -11.98
N LEU A 39 16.74 -14.03 -11.60
CA LEU A 39 17.60 -13.05 -12.26
C LEU A 39 19.09 -13.28 -11.99
N ALA A 40 19.46 -13.92 -10.88
CA ALA A 40 20.87 -14.21 -10.57
C ALA A 40 21.46 -15.32 -11.45
N ASP A 41 20.61 -16.23 -11.96
CA ASP A 41 21.03 -17.47 -12.62
C ASP A 41 21.02 -17.37 -14.17
N THR A 42 20.68 -16.23 -14.76
CA THR A 42 20.55 -16.06 -16.22
C THR A 42 20.97 -14.68 -16.71
N THR A 43 21.43 -14.60 -17.96
CA THR A 43 21.75 -13.36 -18.67
C THR A 43 20.69 -12.97 -19.71
N ASN A 44 19.64 -13.76 -19.85
CA ASN A 44 18.55 -13.55 -20.80
C ASN A 44 17.20 -13.63 -20.08
N VAL A 45 16.21 -12.92 -20.60
CA VAL A 45 14.82 -13.05 -20.13
C VAL A 45 14.30 -14.43 -20.54
N THR A 46 13.83 -15.19 -19.56
CA THR A 46 13.21 -16.50 -19.76
C THR A 46 11.71 -16.42 -19.51
N PRO A 47 10.91 -17.39 -19.99
CA PRO A 47 9.48 -17.44 -19.68
C PRO A 47 9.16 -17.45 -18.18
N GLU A 48 10.03 -18.04 -17.36
CA GLU A 48 9.92 -18.03 -15.90
C GLU A 48 10.11 -16.63 -15.32
N ILE A 49 11.04 -15.84 -15.86
CA ILE A 49 11.23 -14.44 -15.47
C ILE A 49 10.00 -13.62 -15.86
N ASP A 50 9.49 -13.77 -17.08
CA ASP A 50 8.28 -13.05 -17.53
C ASP A 50 7.09 -13.36 -16.63
N THR A 51 6.92 -14.64 -16.26
CA THR A 51 5.87 -15.08 -15.34
C THR A 51 6.06 -14.46 -13.95
N ALA A 52 7.29 -14.47 -13.43
CA ALA A 52 7.60 -13.89 -12.11
C ALA A 52 7.43 -12.36 -12.08
N LEU A 53 7.71 -11.66 -13.18
CA LEU A 53 7.47 -10.23 -13.33
C LEU A 53 5.96 -9.93 -13.35
N ALA A 54 5.19 -10.69 -14.11
CA ALA A 54 3.73 -10.54 -14.17
C ALA A 54 3.09 -10.76 -12.79
N GLU A 55 3.54 -11.78 -12.06
CA GLU A 55 3.06 -12.08 -10.72
C GLU A 55 3.43 -10.98 -9.71
N THR A 56 4.65 -10.44 -9.80
CA THR A 56 5.08 -9.29 -8.98
C THR A 56 4.16 -8.08 -9.22
N ALA A 57 3.87 -7.78 -10.49
CA ALA A 57 2.96 -6.68 -10.85
C ALA A 57 1.54 -6.92 -10.33
N ARG A 58 1.04 -8.16 -10.41
CA ARG A 58 -0.27 -8.56 -9.88
C ARG A 58 -0.36 -8.31 -8.37
N LEU A 59 0.59 -8.84 -7.60
CA LEU A 59 0.62 -8.69 -6.14
C LEU A 59 0.72 -7.21 -5.72
N ARG A 60 1.53 -6.42 -6.42
CA ARG A 60 1.62 -4.98 -6.17
C ARG A 60 0.29 -4.27 -6.43
N SER A 61 -0.39 -4.58 -7.53
CA SER A 61 -1.71 -4.02 -7.83
C SER A 61 -2.76 -4.40 -6.77
N GLU A 62 -2.72 -5.64 -6.26
CA GLU A 62 -3.63 -6.10 -5.21
C GLU A 62 -3.38 -5.39 -3.89
N CYS A 63 -2.11 -5.21 -3.50
CA CYS A 63 -1.73 -4.42 -2.33
C CYS A 63 -2.25 -2.98 -2.44
N GLN A 64 -2.01 -2.34 -3.58
CA GLN A 64 -2.47 -0.97 -3.86
C GLN A 64 -4.00 -0.85 -3.79
N ARG A 65 -4.73 -1.80 -4.38
CA ARG A 65 -6.19 -1.85 -4.31
C ARG A 65 -6.68 -2.01 -2.87
N MET A 66 -6.02 -2.84 -2.09
CA MET A 66 -6.36 -3.07 -0.68
C MET A 66 -6.11 -1.82 0.17
N MET A 67 -4.96 -1.14 -0.02
CA MET A 67 -4.66 0.13 0.62
C MET A 67 -5.71 1.20 0.28
N LEU A 68 -6.07 1.33 -1.00
CA LEU A 68 -7.04 2.34 -1.43
C LEU A 68 -8.43 2.10 -0.80
N ARG A 69 -8.87 0.84 -0.73
CA ARG A 69 -10.11 0.48 -0.01
C ARG A 69 -10.06 0.88 1.46
N HIS A 70 -8.94 0.61 2.13
CA HIS A 70 -8.75 1.00 3.53
C HIS A 70 -8.81 2.52 3.70
N PHE A 71 -8.13 3.29 2.83
CA PHE A 71 -8.17 4.75 2.90
C PHE A 71 -9.57 5.31 2.70
N PHE A 72 -10.37 4.73 1.81
CA PHE A 72 -11.78 5.11 1.65
C PHE A 72 -12.60 4.79 2.91
N GLN A 73 -12.41 3.63 3.51
CA GLN A 73 -13.09 3.27 4.76
C GLN A 73 -12.75 4.25 5.88
N VAL A 74 -11.46 4.56 6.08
CA VAL A 74 -11.03 5.55 7.07
C VAL A 74 -11.65 6.92 6.80
N SER A 75 -11.59 7.39 5.55
CA SER A 75 -12.19 8.67 5.16
C SER A 75 -13.69 8.74 5.46
N GLN A 76 -14.43 7.64 5.30
CA GLN A 76 -15.87 7.57 5.53
C GLN A 76 -16.24 7.53 7.01
N THR A 77 -15.32 7.11 7.88
CA THR A 77 -15.53 7.14 9.34
C THR A 77 -15.30 8.51 9.99
N MET A 78 -14.68 9.44 9.26
CA MET A 78 -14.38 10.79 9.71
C MET A 78 -15.49 11.79 9.33
N PRO A 79 -15.60 12.95 10.01
CA PRO A 79 -16.39 14.09 9.52
C PRO A 79 -16.00 14.46 8.09
N SER A 80 -16.98 14.87 7.27
CA SER A 80 -16.81 14.99 5.81
C SER A 80 -15.61 15.84 5.37
N GLU A 81 -15.35 16.97 6.05
CA GLU A 81 -14.19 17.80 5.73
C GLU A 81 -12.87 17.11 6.08
N GLN A 82 -12.79 16.50 7.27
CA GLN A 82 -11.61 15.80 7.75
C GLN A 82 -11.31 14.57 6.91
N GLY A 83 -12.33 13.80 6.53
CA GLY A 83 -12.19 12.65 5.64
C GLY A 83 -11.63 13.03 4.27
N ARG A 84 -12.15 14.09 3.65
CA ARG A 84 -11.62 14.61 2.38
C ARG A 84 -10.15 15.03 2.48
N ARG A 85 -9.78 15.74 3.55
CA ARG A 85 -8.40 16.16 3.80
C ARG A 85 -7.47 14.96 3.98
N TYR A 86 -7.87 13.99 4.82
CA TYR A 86 -7.15 12.75 5.04
C TYR A 86 -6.94 11.99 3.73
N LEU A 87 -7.99 11.78 2.94
CA LEU A 87 -7.93 11.01 1.72
C LEU A 87 -7.01 11.66 0.67
N SER A 88 -7.10 12.98 0.50
CA SER A 88 -6.23 13.72 -0.42
C SER A 88 -4.75 13.61 -0.02
N TRP A 89 -4.46 13.73 1.29
CA TRP A 89 -3.11 13.62 1.80
C TRP A 89 -2.54 12.19 1.68
N VAL A 90 -3.29 11.18 2.12
CA VAL A 90 -2.80 9.79 2.19
C VAL A 90 -2.61 9.19 0.80
N THR A 91 -3.50 9.49 -0.16
CA THR A 91 -3.38 8.99 -1.53
C THR A 91 -2.20 9.64 -2.26
N ARG A 92 -1.95 10.93 -2.03
CA ARG A 92 -0.74 11.60 -2.53
C ARG A 92 0.51 10.91 -2.00
N LYS A 93 0.59 10.65 -0.69
CA LYS A 93 1.77 10.01 -0.09
C LYS A 93 1.94 8.54 -0.48
N ALA A 94 0.85 7.80 -0.71
CA ALA A 94 0.91 6.37 -0.98
C ALA A 94 1.10 6.01 -2.46
N PHE A 95 0.61 6.83 -3.40
CA PHE A 95 0.55 6.45 -4.82
C PHE A 95 1.25 7.41 -5.78
N LEU A 96 1.49 8.65 -5.38
CA LEU A 96 2.18 9.61 -6.24
C LEU A 96 3.66 9.66 -5.83
N PRO A 97 4.59 9.65 -6.80
CA PRO A 97 6.00 9.86 -6.50
C PRO A 97 6.17 11.17 -5.74
N ASP A 98 6.93 11.14 -4.66
CA ASP A 98 7.31 12.33 -3.89
C ASP A 98 8.37 13.10 -4.70
N TYR A 99 7.95 13.70 -5.81
CA TYR A 99 8.77 14.64 -6.56
C TYR A 99 8.83 15.95 -5.75
N GLY A 100 9.70 15.98 -4.75
CA GLY A 100 10.29 17.22 -4.23
C GLY A 100 9.47 18.02 -3.21
N MET A 101 8.96 17.40 -2.14
CA MET A 101 8.62 18.14 -0.90
C MET A 101 9.50 17.71 0.27
N ASN A 102 10.82 17.75 0.04
CA ASN A 102 11.78 18.01 1.12
C ASN A 102 12.04 19.52 1.15
N GLU A 103 11.13 20.27 1.75
CA GLU A 103 11.45 21.56 2.34
C GLU A 103 10.88 21.54 3.77
N GLN A 104 11.73 21.09 4.69
CA GLN A 104 11.64 21.51 6.08
C GLN A 104 12.27 22.90 6.20
N PRO A 105 11.69 23.75 7.04
CA PRO A 105 12.43 24.28 8.17
C PRO A 105 12.07 23.57 9.47
#